data_AF-A0A0H5S2D0-F1
#
_entry.id   AF-A0A0H5S2D0-F1
#
_cell.length_a   1.000
_cell.length_b   1.000
_cell.length_c   1.000
_cell.angle_alpha   90.00
_cell.angle_beta   90.00
_cell.angle_gamma   90.00
#
_symmetry.space_group_name_H-M   'P 1'
#
loop_
_entity.id
_entity.type
_entity.pdbx_description
1 polymer ?
#
loop_
_entity_poly.entity_id
_entity_poly.type
_entity_poly.pdbx_seq_one_letter_code
_entity_poly.pdbx_strand_id
1 'polypeptide(L)'
;MKLTIFLCTLLVIPLFAEHQINLYPVYDKLKRRTGYALNVNIGKPGKEFRVLLDTLTSLLWVPGTDRVHPFCYDKKFYSKSDSTSCTTTLYTTLAQCYGLRGVNLWSWNDDIMESDKTATLTLGGRNSKSCDLSNEKYEPLYFLGNRYNFEFLAVKMGYTEFVKLGITLTYPNTMDPYITVPDEFMKKIAYDLGAQADIRTGKYLVDCKQSFNPFEIFTAENKFIIEPKNFIIKHNPNDKQCELAFRSFKGFEQEVMLGLPFLHQYCMTVEAREKRVYFAPII
;
A
#
# COMPACT_ATOMS: atom_id res chain seq x y z
N MET A 1 -14.95 -64.53 -4.45
CA MET A 1 -13.74 -63.69 -4.64
C MET A 1 -14.08 -62.28 -4.15
N LYS A 2 -13.43 -61.77 -3.09
CA LYS A 2 -13.72 -60.41 -2.57
C LYS A 2 -12.86 -59.39 -3.31
N LEU A 3 -13.51 -58.42 -3.96
CA LEU A 3 -12.82 -57.31 -4.62
C LEU A 3 -12.67 -56.16 -3.60
N THR A 4 -11.47 -55.99 -3.05
CA THR A 4 -11.15 -54.85 -2.17
C THR A 4 -10.61 -53.71 -3.01
N ILE A 5 -11.39 -52.64 -3.18
CA ILE A 5 -10.96 -51.44 -3.90
C ILE A 5 -10.30 -50.48 -2.89
N PHE A 6 -8.99 -50.27 -3.03
CA PHE A 6 -8.30 -49.19 -2.32
C PHE A 6 -8.51 -47.88 -3.09
N LEU A 7 -9.44 -47.04 -2.60
CA LEU A 7 -9.62 -45.69 -3.11
C LEU A 7 -8.51 -44.78 -2.55
N CYS A 8 -7.34 -44.79 -3.19
CA CYS A 8 -6.26 -43.87 -2.85
C CYS A 8 -6.60 -42.47 -3.37
N THR A 9 -7.37 -41.71 -2.60
CA THR A 9 -7.52 -40.27 -2.82
C THR A 9 -6.21 -39.59 -2.48
N LEU A 10 -5.34 -39.46 -3.48
CA LEU A 10 -4.26 -38.47 -3.49
C LEU A 10 -4.91 -37.09 -3.33
N LEU A 11 -4.95 -36.61 -2.08
CA LEU A 11 -5.11 -35.20 -1.76
C LEU A 11 -3.89 -34.48 -2.32
N VAL A 12 -3.96 -34.15 -3.62
CA VAL A 12 -3.12 -33.13 -4.23
C VAL A 12 -3.58 -31.81 -3.63
N ILE A 13 -3.13 -31.53 -2.41
CA ILE A 13 -3.13 -30.18 -1.86
C ILE A 13 -2.29 -29.38 -2.86
N PRO A 14 -2.85 -28.38 -3.55
CA PRO A 14 -2.03 -27.51 -4.36
C PRO A 14 -1.09 -26.79 -3.41
N LEU A 15 0.18 -27.21 -3.40
CA LEU A 15 1.29 -26.44 -2.87
C LEU A 15 1.43 -25.20 -3.76
N PHE A 16 0.56 -24.22 -3.55
CA PHE A 16 0.81 -22.87 -3.99
C PHE A 16 2.12 -22.46 -3.31
N ALA A 17 3.17 -22.36 -4.12
CA ALA A 17 4.49 -22.00 -3.63
C ALA A 17 4.44 -20.56 -3.13
N GLU A 18 4.40 -20.39 -1.81
CA GLU A 18 4.51 -19.08 -1.18
C GLU A 18 5.85 -18.46 -1.58
N HIS A 19 5.80 -17.40 -2.39
CA HIS A 19 7.00 -16.67 -2.80
C HIS A 19 7.12 -15.39 -1.98
N GLN A 20 8.27 -15.19 -1.34
CA GLN A 20 8.52 -14.03 -0.47
C GLN A 20 9.52 -13.09 -1.14
N ILE A 21 9.03 -11.89 -1.45
CA ILE A 21 9.74 -10.81 -2.13
C ILE A 21 10.07 -9.74 -1.11
N ASN A 22 11.28 -9.19 -1.14
CA ASN A 22 11.65 -8.20 -0.14
C ASN A 22 11.53 -6.76 -0.61
N LEU A 23 11.12 -5.96 0.36
CA LEU A 23 10.71 -4.58 0.24
C LEU A 23 11.68 -3.70 1.01
N TYR A 24 12.36 -2.82 0.29
CA TYR A 24 13.27 -1.81 0.82
C TYR A 24 12.48 -0.53 1.10
N PRO A 25 12.60 0.08 2.30
CA PRO A 25 11.91 1.33 2.59
C PRO A 25 12.46 2.48 1.74
N VAL A 26 11.55 3.25 1.14
CA VAL A 26 11.87 4.43 0.33
C VAL A 26 11.67 5.68 1.18
N TYR A 27 12.62 6.61 1.11
CA TYR A 27 12.63 7.84 1.89
C TYR A 27 12.66 9.08 1.00
N ASP A 28 11.94 10.13 1.39
CA ASP A 28 12.04 11.43 0.74
C ASP A 28 13.26 12.25 1.21
N LYS A 29 13.44 13.45 0.63
CA LYS A 29 14.50 14.40 1.02
C LYS A 29 14.43 14.85 2.49
N LEU A 30 13.30 14.64 3.17
CA LEU A 30 13.08 14.96 4.58
C LEU A 30 13.23 13.72 5.49
N LYS A 31 13.78 12.61 4.96
CA LYS A 31 13.93 11.32 5.65
C LYS A 31 12.62 10.68 6.13
N ARG A 32 11.47 11.06 5.57
CA ARG A 32 10.19 10.39 5.83
C ARG A 32 10.07 9.15 4.94
N ARG A 33 9.60 8.02 5.50
CA ARG A 33 9.27 6.83 4.68
C ARG A 33 8.06 7.15 3.81
N THR A 34 8.19 7.02 2.49
CA THR A 34 7.13 7.30 1.51
C THR A 34 6.62 6.07 0.78
N GLY A 35 7.10 4.88 1.15
CA GLY A 35 6.63 3.62 0.60
C GLY A 35 7.72 2.58 0.63
N TYR A 36 7.56 1.57 -0.21
CA TYR A 36 8.49 0.47 -0.38
C TYR A 36 8.88 0.29 -1.84
N ALA A 37 10.07 -0.27 -2.07
CA ALA A 37 10.54 -0.68 -3.38
C ALA A 37 11.01 -2.13 -3.35
N LEU A 38 10.86 -2.86 -4.45
CA LEU A 38 11.41 -4.19 -4.66
C LEU A 38 12.48 -4.16 -5.76
N ASN A 39 13.43 -5.09 -5.70
CA ASN A 39 14.36 -5.33 -6.80
C ASN A 39 13.74 -6.37 -7.74
N VAL A 40 13.67 -6.05 -9.03
CA VAL A 40 13.13 -6.89 -10.09
C VAL A 40 14.14 -6.98 -11.24
N ASN A 41 14.47 -8.20 -11.67
CA ASN A 41 15.33 -8.44 -12.82
C ASN A 41 14.48 -8.63 -14.06
N ILE A 42 14.49 -7.67 -14.98
CA ILE A 42 13.70 -7.74 -16.21
C ILE A 42 14.58 -8.28 -17.35
N GLY A 43 14.15 -9.37 -17.98
CA GLY A 43 14.71 -9.88 -19.24
C GLY A 43 15.69 -11.05 -19.19
N LYS A 44 16.19 -11.44 -20.37
CA LYS A 44 17.19 -12.51 -20.55
C LYS A 44 18.34 -12.05 -21.48
N PRO A 45 19.55 -11.75 -20.95
CA PRO A 45 19.94 -11.81 -19.54
C PRO A 45 19.22 -10.79 -18.65
N GLY A 46 19.02 -11.14 -17.38
CA GLY A 46 18.27 -10.32 -16.42
C GLY A 46 18.95 -8.99 -16.11
N LYS A 47 18.19 -7.90 -16.25
CA LYS A 47 18.63 -6.53 -15.94
C LYS A 47 17.91 -6.03 -14.68
N GLU A 48 18.65 -5.83 -13.60
CA GLU A 48 18.06 -5.44 -12.31
C GLU A 48 17.58 -3.98 -12.27
N PHE A 49 16.31 -3.78 -11.90
CA PHE A 49 15.68 -2.51 -11.58
C PHE A 49 15.22 -2.48 -10.13
N ARG A 50 15.08 -1.29 -9.55
CA ARG A 50 14.39 -1.07 -8.28
C ARG A 50 13.12 -0.27 -8.54
N VAL A 51 11.97 -0.88 -8.28
CA VAL A 51 10.64 -0.35 -8.61
C VAL A 51 9.82 -0.11 -7.35
N LEU A 52 8.96 0.91 -7.36
CA LEU A 52 8.07 1.21 -6.23
C LEU A 52 6.91 0.21 -6.21
N LEU A 53 6.51 -0.23 -5.01
CA LEU A 53 5.30 -1.04 -4.82
C LEU A 53 4.08 -0.11 -4.71
N ASP A 54 3.24 -0.13 -5.74
CA ASP A 54 2.03 0.67 -5.86
C ASP A 54 0.77 -0.22 -5.81
N THR A 55 -0.21 0.12 -4.96
CA THR A 55 -1.51 -0.56 -4.87
C THR A 55 -2.66 0.20 -5.54
N LEU A 56 -2.38 1.34 -6.18
CA LEU A 56 -3.37 2.15 -6.89
C LEU A 56 -3.39 1.89 -8.40
N THR A 57 -2.43 1.11 -8.91
CA THR A 57 -2.22 0.85 -10.32
C THR A 57 -1.93 -0.63 -10.58
N SER A 58 -2.34 -1.12 -11.75
CA SER A 58 -2.17 -2.52 -12.18
C SER A 58 -0.97 -2.71 -13.13
N LEU A 59 -0.07 -1.72 -13.20
CA LEU A 59 0.94 -1.61 -14.26
C LEU A 59 2.34 -1.44 -13.66
N LEU A 60 3.28 -2.26 -14.14
CA LEU A 60 4.70 -2.13 -13.84
C LEU A 60 5.36 -1.20 -14.86
N TRP A 61 6.20 -0.28 -14.37
CA TRP A 61 6.87 0.71 -15.20
C TRP A 61 8.36 0.79 -14.89
N VAL A 62 9.19 0.82 -15.93
CA VAL A 62 10.62 1.14 -15.86
C VAL A 62 10.98 2.17 -16.94
N PRO A 63 11.99 3.03 -16.75
CA PRO A 63 12.39 3.99 -17.78
C PRO A 63 12.81 3.28 -19.08
N GLY A 64 12.28 3.73 -20.21
CA GLY A 64 12.72 3.26 -21.53
C GLY A 64 13.98 4.00 -22.04
N THR A 65 14.38 3.67 -23.27
CA THR A 65 15.45 4.38 -24.01
C THR A 65 15.19 5.89 -24.15
N ASP A 66 13.91 6.26 -24.22
CA ASP A 66 13.40 7.59 -24.51
C ASP A 66 13.47 8.50 -23.28
N ARG A 67 14.70 8.83 -22.89
CA ARG A 67 15.05 9.67 -21.75
C ARG A 67 14.83 11.16 -22.04
N VAL A 68 13.62 11.55 -22.46
CA VAL A 68 13.30 12.94 -22.86
C VAL A 68 13.31 13.90 -21.66
N HIS A 69 12.85 13.45 -20.49
CA HIS A 69 12.76 14.28 -19.29
C HIS A 69 14.03 14.15 -18.41
N PRO A 70 14.60 15.25 -17.87
CA PRO A 70 15.87 15.23 -17.13
C PRO A 70 15.94 14.26 -15.93
N PHE A 71 14.80 13.96 -15.30
CA PHE A 71 14.70 12.94 -14.25
C PHE A 71 15.22 11.55 -14.67
N CYS A 72 15.20 11.25 -15.97
CA CYS A 72 15.55 9.94 -16.54
C CYS A 72 17.03 9.82 -16.95
N TYR A 73 17.81 10.91 -16.97
CA TYR A 73 19.18 10.89 -17.50
C TYR A 73 20.09 9.90 -16.73
N ASP A 74 20.06 9.96 -15.39
CA ASP A 74 20.87 9.14 -14.48
C ASP A 74 20.16 7.85 -14.02
N LYS A 75 19.12 7.39 -14.74
CA LYS A 75 18.37 6.18 -14.36
C LYS A 75 18.82 4.98 -15.21
N LYS A 76 18.87 3.80 -14.58
CA LYS A 76 18.84 2.52 -15.30
C LYS A 76 17.60 2.52 -16.20
N PHE A 77 17.78 2.20 -17.48
CA PHE A 77 16.70 2.09 -18.46
C PHE A 77 16.62 0.67 -19.03
N TYR A 78 15.42 0.27 -19.41
CA TYR A 78 15.15 -0.94 -20.18
C TYR A 78 15.25 -0.64 -21.67
N SER A 79 15.87 -1.57 -22.42
CA SER A 79 15.83 -1.57 -23.87
C SER A 79 15.48 -2.97 -24.34
N LYS A 80 14.52 -3.09 -25.27
CA LYS A 80 14.10 -4.36 -25.87
C LYS A 80 15.25 -5.12 -26.55
N SER A 81 16.30 -4.41 -26.98
CA SER A 81 17.51 -4.99 -27.59
C SER A 81 18.32 -5.85 -26.62
N ASP A 82 18.17 -5.62 -25.32
CA ASP A 82 19.03 -6.19 -24.29
C ASP A 82 18.50 -7.55 -23.80
N SER A 83 17.31 -7.97 -24.27
CA SER A 83 16.58 -9.13 -23.76
C SER A 83 16.07 -10.04 -24.89
N THR A 84 16.38 -11.33 -24.80
CA THR A 84 15.95 -12.37 -25.73
C THR A 84 14.56 -12.95 -25.42
N SER A 85 14.02 -12.68 -24.23
CA SER A 85 12.65 -13.04 -23.82
C SER A 85 11.61 -11.96 -24.13
N CYS A 86 12.05 -10.76 -24.51
CA CYS A 86 11.15 -9.66 -24.79
C CYS A 86 10.21 -9.97 -25.97
N THR A 87 8.90 -9.88 -25.71
CA THR A 87 7.87 -9.97 -26.75
C THR A 87 7.12 -8.64 -26.87
N THR A 88 6.90 -8.20 -28.12
CA THR A 88 6.17 -6.95 -28.39
C THR A 88 4.68 -7.24 -28.34
N THR A 89 4.00 -6.84 -27.27
CA THR A 89 2.58 -7.14 -27.08
C THR A 89 1.68 -6.18 -27.85
N LEU A 90 1.95 -4.88 -27.78
CA LEU A 90 1.09 -3.84 -28.39
C LEU A 90 1.89 -2.55 -28.63
N TYR A 91 1.87 -1.99 -29.85
CA TYR A 91 2.37 -0.63 -30.11
C TYR A 91 1.27 0.39 -29.75
N THR A 92 1.27 0.85 -28.51
CA THR A 92 0.36 1.90 -28.02
C THR A 92 1.13 2.92 -27.18
N THR A 93 0.90 4.20 -27.44
CA THR A 93 1.35 5.30 -26.59
C THR A 93 0.32 5.51 -25.50
N LEU A 94 0.55 4.94 -24.33
CA LEU A 94 -0.24 5.26 -23.15
C LEU A 94 0.29 6.57 -22.54
N ALA A 95 -0.62 7.45 -22.13
CA ALA A 95 -0.31 8.63 -21.36
C ALA A 95 -0.93 8.47 -19.97
N GLN A 96 -0.12 8.55 -18.92
CA GLN A 96 -0.62 8.55 -17.54
C GLN A 96 -0.16 9.81 -16.80
N CYS A 97 -1.10 10.47 -16.12
CA CYS A 97 -0.90 11.75 -15.46
C CYS A 97 -1.00 11.60 -13.95
N TYR A 98 0.10 11.83 -13.24
CA TYR A 98 0.14 11.90 -11.78
C TYR A 98 0.31 13.36 -11.37
N GLY A 99 -0.80 14.05 -11.13
CA GLY A 99 -0.83 15.52 -11.02
C GLY A 99 -0.48 16.20 -12.36
N LEU A 100 0.08 17.40 -12.29
CA LEU A 100 0.42 18.25 -13.46
C LEU A 100 1.57 17.72 -14.35
N ARG A 101 1.89 16.42 -14.31
CA ARG A 101 2.94 15.79 -15.13
C ARG A 101 2.41 14.50 -15.74
N GLY A 102 2.35 14.47 -17.07
CA GLY A 102 2.10 13.27 -17.87
C GLY A 102 3.38 12.52 -18.20
N VAL A 103 3.29 11.21 -18.34
CA VAL A 103 4.37 10.33 -18.83
C VAL A 103 3.87 9.58 -20.06
N ASN A 104 4.67 9.59 -21.13
CA ASN A 104 4.44 8.79 -22.35
C ASN A 104 5.08 7.41 -22.19
N LEU A 105 4.36 6.37 -22.58
CA LEU A 105 4.63 4.99 -22.14
C LEU A 105 4.44 4.00 -23.29
N TRP A 106 5.31 2.98 -23.36
CA TRP A 106 5.24 1.85 -24.29
C TRP A 106 5.25 0.54 -23.50
N SER A 107 4.43 -0.44 -23.88
CA SER A 107 4.29 -1.72 -23.18
C SER A 107 5.10 -2.85 -23.85
N TRP A 108 5.79 -3.64 -23.02
CA TRP A 108 6.59 -4.81 -23.42
C TRP A 108 6.35 -5.92 -22.40
N ASN A 109 6.28 -7.18 -22.85
CA ASN A 109 6.26 -8.34 -21.95
C ASN A 109 7.66 -8.92 -21.83
N ASP A 110 8.11 -9.19 -20.61
CA ASP A 110 9.41 -9.80 -20.33
C ASP A 110 9.46 -10.49 -18.95
N ASP A 111 10.44 -11.37 -18.73
CA ASP A 111 10.58 -12.20 -17.51
C ASP A 111 11.06 -11.39 -16.28
N ILE A 112 10.65 -11.79 -15.06
CA ILE A 112 10.94 -11.09 -13.78
C ILE A 112 11.50 -12.04 -12.69
N MET A 113 12.56 -11.63 -11.95
CA MET A 113 13.16 -12.38 -10.81
C MET A 113 13.69 -11.47 -9.66
N GLU A 114 13.79 -11.97 -8.42
CA GLU A 114 13.74 -11.15 -7.16
C GLU A 114 14.84 -11.43 -6.08
N SER A 115 14.86 -10.64 -4.96
CA SER A 115 15.95 -10.58 -3.94
C SER A 115 15.53 -10.04 -2.52
N ASP A 116 16.47 -9.86 -1.57
CA ASP A 116 16.35 -9.87 -0.08
C ASP A 116 17.02 -8.63 0.64
N LYS A 117 16.60 -7.99 1.75
CA LYS A 117 15.56 -8.18 2.81
C LYS A 117 15.10 -6.83 3.47
N THR A 118 13.86 -6.68 3.99
CA THR A 118 13.50 -5.86 5.21
C THR A 118 12.01 -5.89 5.59
N ALA A 119 11.12 -5.49 4.68
CA ALA A 119 9.68 -5.85 4.71
C ALA A 119 9.42 -6.88 3.60
N THR A 120 8.24 -7.51 3.56
CA THR A 120 8.00 -8.64 2.64
C THR A 120 6.64 -8.54 1.94
N LEU A 121 6.65 -8.64 0.62
CA LEU A 121 5.49 -8.94 -0.21
C LEU A 121 5.43 -10.45 -0.40
N THR A 122 4.29 -11.07 -0.13
CA THR A 122 4.09 -12.51 -0.30
C THR A 122 3.16 -12.76 -1.49
N LEU A 123 3.59 -13.59 -2.45
CA LEU A 123 2.77 -14.03 -3.58
C LEU A 123 2.36 -15.49 -3.39
N GLY A 124 1.11 -15.81 -3.75
CA GLY A 124 0.59 -17.18 -3.73
C GLY A 124 0.27 -17.76 -2.33
N GLY A 125 0.42 -17.00 -1.25
CA GLY A 125 0.16 -17.47 0.12
C GLY A 125 -0.04 -16.34 1.13
N ARG A 126 -0.18 -16.71 2.41
CA ARG A 126 -0.28 -15.79 3.55
C ARG A 126 0.80 -16.13 4.58
N ASN A 127 1.68 -15.18 4.88
CA ASN A 127 2.82 -15.40 5.78
C ASN A 127 2.40 -15.43 7.26
N SER A 128 2.09 -16.63 7.77
CA SER A 128 1.70 -16.87 9.17
C SER A 128 2.81 -16.66 10.21
N LYS A 129 4.06 -16.38 9.78
CA LYS A 129 5.19 -16.09 10.70
C LYS A 129 5.29 -14.61 11.06
N SER A 130 4.71 -13.73 10.25
CA SER A 130 4.74 -12.26 10.44
C SER A 130 3.36 -11.66 10.69
N CYS A 131 2.29 -12.45 10.48
CA CYS A 131 0.92 -12.01 10.51
C CYS A 131 0.08 -12.97 11.37
N ASP A 132 -0.68 -12.44 12.33
CA ASP A 132 -1.60 -13.20 13.15
C ASP A 132 -2.88 -13.55 12.36
N LEU A 133 -2.79 -14.65 11.61
CA LEU A 133 -3.91 -15.16 10.82
C LEU A 133 -5.09 -15.65 11.69
N SER A 134 -4.92 -15.82 13.00
CA SER A 134 -6.02 -16.20 13.90
C SER A 134 -6.94 -15.02 14.24
N ASN A 135 -6.42 -13.80 14.13
CA ASN A 135 -7.15 -12.53 14.28
C ASN A 135 -7.31 -11.79 12.93
N GLU A 136 -7.17 -12.49 11.81
CA GLU A 136 -7.41 -11.96 10.47
C GLU A 136 -8.89 -11.63 10.26
N LYS A 137 -9.15 -10.45 9.70
CA LYS A 137 -10.47 -9.94 9.34
C LYS A 137 -10.52 -9.68 7.85
N TYR A 138 -11.70 -9.77 7.23
CA TYR A 138 -11.84 -9.56 5.79
C TYR A 138 -12.95 -8.56 5.48
N GLU A 139 -12.81 -7.90 4.34
CA GLU A 139 -13.80 -6.96 3.81
C GLU A 139 -14.07 -7.27 2.32
N PRO A 140 -15.33 -7.14 1.86
CA PRO A 140 -15.68 -7.26 0.45
C PRO A 140 -15.16 -6.06 -0.35
N LEU A 141 -14.57 -6.33 -1.52
CA LEU A 141 -13.99 -5.31 -2.38
C LEU A 141 -15.03 -4.67 -3.31
N TYR A 142 -15.16 -3.35 -3.21
CA TYR A 142 -15.87 -2.49 -4.14
C TYR A 142 -14.89 -1.95 -5.19
N PHE A 143 -14.82 -2.62 -6.34
CA PHE A 143 -13.96 -2.25 -7.45
C PHE A 143 -14.49 -1.01 -8.22
N LEU A 144 -14.22 0.18 -7.68
CA LEU A 144 -14.25 1.43 -8.42
C LEU A 144 -12.87 1.68 -9.05
N GLY A 145 -12.74 1.32 -10.33
CA GLY A 145 -11.48 1.38 -11.06
C GLY A 145 -10.46 0.34 -10.56
N ASN A 146 -9.18 0.75 -10.49
CA ASN A 146 -8.06 -0.14 -10.17
C ASN A 146 -7.64 -0.11 -8.68
N ARG A 147 -8.54 0.29 -7.77
CA ARG A 147 -8.27 0.40 -6.32
C ARG A 147 -8.94 -0.74 -5.54
N TYR A 148 -8.27 -1.20 -4.48
CA TYR A 148 -8.80 -2.17 -3.52
C TYR A 148 -9.70 -1.49 -2.47
N ASN A 149 -10.77 -0.82 -2.90
CA ASN A 149 -11.68 -0.13 -1.97
C ASN A 149 -12.59 -1.13 -1.25
N PHE A 150 -12.92 -0.83 -0.01
CA PHE A 150 -13.96 -1.48 0.78
C PHE A 150 -14.79 -0.44 1.52
N GLU A 151 -15.93 -0.84 2.08
CA GLU A 151 -16.87 0.06 2.74
C GLU A 151 -16.50 0.28 4.22
N PHE A 152 -16.64 1.52 4.70
CA PHE A 152 -16.58 1.85 6.12
C PHE A 152 -17.84 2.63 6.53
N LEU A 153 -18.29 2.43 7.77
CA LEU A 153 -19.48 3.07 8.33
C LEU A 153 -19.12 4.32 9.16
N ALA A 154 -18.02 4.23 9.93
CA ALA A 154 -17.58 5.31 10.80
C ALA A 154 -16.06 5.31 10.98
N VAL A 155 -15.50 6.48 11.30
CA VAL A 155 -14.14 6.59 11.85
C VAL A 155 -14.13 7.43 13.12
N LYS A 156 -13.24 7.10 14.06
CA LYS A 156 -13.23 7.69 15.41
C LYS A 156 -11.82 7.88 15.95
N MET A 157 -11.63 8.92 16.75
CA MET A 157 -10.45 9.13 17.59
C MET A 157 -10.89 9.86 18.86
N GLY A 158 -10.85 9.16 20.00
CA GLY A 158 -11.35 9.69 21.27
C GLY A 158 -12.85 10.04 21.21
N TYR A 159 -13.18 11.31 21.50
CA TYR A 159 -14.55 11.84 21.46
C TYR A 159 -14.99 12.33 20.07
N THR A 160 -14.09 12.30 19.08
CA THR A 160 -14.37 12.75 17.73
C THR A 160 -14.66 11.56 16.83
N GLU A 161 -15.82 11.61 16.19
CA GLU A 161 -16.39 10.55 15.35
C GLU A 161 -16.94 11.19 14.08
N PHE A 162 -16.77 10.51 12.96
CA PHE A 162 -17.35 10.86 11.66
C PHE A 162 -18.17 9.68 11.15
N VAL A 163 -19.40 9.96 10.77
CA VAL A 163 -20.37 9.03 10.20
C VAL A 163 -21.03 9.74 9.02
N LYS A 164 -21.25 9.04 7.91
CA LYS A 164 -21.96 9.57 6.74
C LYS A 164 -23.16 8.70 6.41
N LEU A 165 -24.21 9.31 5.86
CA LEU A 165 -25.30 8.60 5.20
C LEU A 165 -24.90 8.26 3.75
N GLY A 166 -25.18 7.02 3.33
CA GLY A 166 -24.80 6.50 2.01
C GLY A 166 -23.44 5.78 2.02
N ILE A 167 -23.02 5.30 0.86
CA ILE A 167 -21.80 4.49 0.71
C ILE A 167 -20.56 5.36 0.96
N THR A 168 -19.71 4.92 1.88
CA THR A 168 -18.41 5.52 2.20
C THR A 168 -17.29 4.52 1.98
N LEU A 169 -16.28 4.89 1.19
CA LEU A 169 -15.23 3.99 0.74
C LEU A 169 -13.88 4.32 1.37
N THR A 170 -13.13 3.27 1.68
CA THR A 170 -11.77 3.33 2.18
C THR A 170 -10.88 2.40 1.37
N TYR A 171 -9.60 2.73 1.20
CA TYR A 171 -8.66 1.90 0.44
C TYR A 171 -7.22 2.00 0.98
N PRO A 172 -6.44 0.91 0.93
CA PRO A 172 -5.04 0.90 1.33
C PRO A 172 -4.11 1.47 0.25
N ASN A 173 -3.10 2.22 0.69
CA ASN A 173 -2.10 2.84 -0.17
C ASN A 173 -0.67 2.56 0.36
N THR A 174 0.09 1.75 -0.37
CA THR A 174 1.48 1.40 -0.02
C THR A 174 2.50 2.52 -0.24
N MET A 175 2.09 3.65 -0.84
CA MET A 175 2.95 4.76 -1.26
C MET A 175 2.65 6.11 -0.58
N ASP A 176 1.84 6.13 0.48
CA ASP A 176 1.56 7.38 1.22
C ASP A 176 1.93 7.29 2.71
N PRO A 177 2.76 8.20 3.26
CA PRO A 177 3.10 8.23 4.68
C PRO A 177 1.93 8.51 5.64
N TYR A 178 0.76 8.92 5.15
CA TYR A 178 -0.34 9.45 5.94
C TYR A 178 -1.59 8.59 5.84
N ILE A 179 -2.42 8.62 6.89
CA ILE A 179 -3.84 8.31 6.75
C ILE A 179 -4.53 9.58 6.26
N THR A 180 -5.29 9.50 5.17
CA THR A 180 -6.12 10.63 4.72
C THR A 180 -7.55 10.42 5.22
N VAL A 181 -8.16 11.45 5.78
CA VAL A 181 -9.50 11.43 6.40
C VAL A 181 -10.34 12.63 5.93
N PRO A 182 -11.68 12.58 6.04
CA PRO A 182 -12.54 13.73 5.74
C PRO A 182 -12.10 15.01 6.45
N ASP A 183 -12.14 16.15 5.74
CA ASP A 183 -11.59 17.43 6.22
C ASP A 183 -12.26 17.93 7.52
N GLU A 184 -13.55 17.68 7.71
CA GLU A 184 -14.26 17.99 8.96
C GLU A 184 -13.75 17.16 10.15
N PHE A 185 -13.45 15.88 9.94
CA PHE A 185 -12.86 15.02 10.96
C PHE A 185 -11.42 15.45 11.26
N MET A 186 -10.62 15.74 10.22
CA MET A 186 -9.25 16.26 10.36
C MET A 186 -9.20 17.55 11.19
N LYS A 187 -10.09 18.51 10.90
CA LYS A 187 -10.20 19.77 11.66
C LYS A 187 -10.51 19.52 13.13
N LYS A 188 -11.43 18.60 13.43
CA LYS A 188 -11.85 18.33 14.81
C LYS A 188 -10.77 17.58 15.59
N ILE A 189 -10.13 16.54 15.04
CA ILE A 189 -8.99 15.87 15.71
C ILE A 189 -7.79 16.82 15.87
N ALA A 190 -7.54 17.72 14.92
CA ALA A 190 -6.47 18.72 15.04
C ALA A 190 -6.75 19.71 16.18
N TYR A 191 -8.01 20.13 16.36
CA TYR A 191 -8.42 20.97 17.48
C TYR A 191 -8.29 20.22 18.82
N ASP A 192 -8.85 19.01 18.93
CA ASP A 192 -8.84 18.20 20.15
C ASP A 192 -7.42 17.86 20.63
N LEU A 193 -6.48 17.67 19.69
CA LEU A 193 -5.07 17.36 19.96
C LEU A 193 -4.17 18.62 20.13
N GLY A 194 -4.72 19.83 20.04
CA GLY A 194 -3.94 21.07 20.08
C GLY A 194 -2.92 21.22 18.94
N ALA A 195 -3.20 20.60 17.79
CA ALA A 195 -2.25 20.42 16.71
C ALA A 195 -1.97 21.72 15.93
N GLN A 196 -0.69 22.02 15.71
CA GLN A 196 -0.23 23.17 14.94
C GLN A 196 0.01 22.78 13.48
N ALA A 197 -0.64 23.46 12.54
CA ALA A 197 -0.44 23.22 11.12
C ALA A 197 0.80 23.98 10.58
N ASP A 198 1.82 23.25 10.11
CA ASP A 198 2.90 23.84 9.31
C ASP A 198 2.42 24.00 7.86
N ILE A 199 2.00 25.22 7.53
CA ILE A 199 1.47 25.61 6.21
C ILE A 199 2.48 25.30 5.07
N ARG A 200 3.79 25.37 5.34
CA ARG A 200 4.84 25.15 4.33
C ARG A 200 5.00 23.67 3.99
N THR A 201 4.79 22.76 4.95
CA THR A 201 4.98 21.31 4.76
C THR A 201 3.68 20.51 4.70
N GLY A 202 2.54 21.13 5.03
CA GLY A 202 1.23 20.48 5.12
C GLY A 202 1.15 19.45 6.26
N LYS A 203 1.94 19.65 7.32
CA LYS A 203 2.01 18.75 8.48
C LYS A 203 1.19 19.29 9.65
N TYR A 204 0.67 18.40 10.47
CA TYR A 204 0.14 18.72 11.80
C TYR A 204 1.16 18.29 12.86
N LEU A 205 1.48 19.18 13.79
CA LEU A 205 2.46 18.98 14.86
C LEU A 205 1.77 19.02 16.22
N VAL A 206 2.00 18.01 17.06
CA VAL A 206 1.39 17.82 18.39
C VAL A 206 2.47 17.69 19.47
N ASP A 207 2.15 17.90 20.76
CA ASP A 207 3.12 17.62 21.83
C ASP A 207 3.37 16.10 21.92
N CYS A 208 4.63 15.67 21.76
CA CYS A 208 5.01 14.26 21.87
C CYS A 208 4.68 13.63 23.24
N LYS A 209 4.43 14.43 24.29
CA LYS A 209 4.21 13.96 25.66
C LYS A 209 2.74 13.79 26.05
N GLN A 210 1.80 14.28 25.24
CA GLN A 210 0.37 14.15 25.56
C GLN A 210 -0.12 12.70 25.35
N SER A 211 -1.26 12.36 25.96
CA SER A 211 -1.91 11.08 25.69
C SER A 211 -2.61 11.13 24.33
N PHE A 212 -2.59 10.03 23.59
CA PHE A 212 -3.22 9.89 22.29
C PHE A 212 -4.20 8.72 22.31
N ASN A 213 -5.43 8.96 21.85
CA ASN A 213 -6.40 7.88 21.64
C ASN A 213 -6.07 7.15 20.33
N PRO A 214 -6.29 5.82 20.25
CA PRO A 214 -6.22 5.10 18.98
C PRO A 214 -7.17 5.69 17.92
N PHE A 215 -6.83 5.45 16.65
CA PHE A 215 -7.73 5.70 15.54
C PHE A 215 -8.52 4.43 15.25
N GLU A 216 -9.85 4.52 15.21
CA GLU A 216 -10.74 3.38 14.99
C GLU A 216 -11.48 3.54 13.66
N ILE A 217 -11.60 2.44 12.91
CA ILE A 217 -12.39 2.34 11.69
C ILE A 217 -13.42 1.23 11.90
N PHE A 218 -14.68 1.54 11.64
CA PHE A 218 -15.80 0.62 11.78
C PHE A 218 -16.33 0.26 10.39
N THR A 219 -16.51 -1.03 10.13
CA THR A 219 -17.21 -1.58 8.95
C THR A 219 -18.47 -2.29 9.41
N ALA A 220 -19.15 -3.03 8.52
CA ALA A 220 -20.37 -3.77 8.88
C ALA A 220 -20.11 -4.91 9.87
N GLU A 221 -18.99 -5.63 9.72
CA GLU A 221 -18.64 -6.81 10.54
C GLU A 221 -17.42 -6.57 11.44
N ASN A 222 -16.56 -5.58 11.13
CA ASN A 222 -15.26 -5.42 11.76
C ASN A 222 -15.03 -4.05 12.40
N LYS A 223 -14.10 -4.06 13.36
CA LYS A 223 -13.41 -2.87 13.84
C LYS A 223 -11.90 -3.05 13.64
N PHE A 224 -11.28 -2.06 13.01
CA PHE A 224 -9.83 -1.91 12.91
C PHE A 224 -9.37 -0.79 13.84
N ILE A 225 -8.26 -0.99 14.53
CA ILE A 225 -7.69 -0.04 15.49
C ILE A 225 -6.26 0.22 15.07
N ILE A 226 -5.87 1.48 14.91
CA ILE A 226 -4.50 1.90 14.66
C ILE A 226 -3.99 2.56 15.93
N GLU A 227 -2.89 2.04 16.47
CA GLU A 227 -2.28 2.53 17.70
C GLU A 227 -1.47 3.81 17.47
N PRO A 228 -1.41 4.74 18.45
CA PRO A 228 -0.68 6.01 18.31
C PRO A 228 0.78 5.88 17.87
N LYS A 229 1.45 4.79 18.25
CA LYS A 229 2.84 4.48 17.84
C LYS A 229 3.05 4.49 16.31
N ASN A 230 1.99 4.27 15.54
CA ASN A 230 2.06 4.17 14.09
C ASN A 230 1.75 5.50 13.36
N PHE A 231 1.10 6.46 14.04
CA PHE A 231 0.73 7.75 13.44
C PHE A 231 1.27 8.98 14.19
N ILE A 232 1.91 8.83 15.36
CA ILE A 232 2.63 9.89 16.06
C ILE A 232 4.12 9.74 15.77
N ILE A 233 4.60 10.47 14.76
CA ILE A 233 5.94 10.30 14.19
C ILE A 233 6.91 11.28 14.83
N LYS A 234 7.89 10.74 15.56
CA LYS A 234 8.97 11.49 16.17
C LYS A 234 10.23 11.41 15.30
N HIS A 235 10.66 12.53 14.73
CA HIS A 235 11.79 12.55 13.76
C HIS A 235 13.16 12.44 14.44
N ASN A 236 13.32 13.08 15.60
CA ASN A 236 14.53 13.01 16.42
C ASN A 236 14.17 12.70 17.89
N PRO A 237 15.00 11.93 18.63
CA PRO A 237 14.74 11.60 20.04
C PRO A 237 14.49 12.81 20.96
N ASN A 238 15.06 13.97 20.62
CA ASN A 238 14.95 15.20 21.41
C ASN A 238 13.76 16.10 21.01
N ASP A 239 13.00 15.74 19.97
CA ASP A 239 11.87 16.55 19.53
C ASP A 239 10.78 16.61 20.61
N LYS A 240 10.29 17.83 20.87
CA LYS A 240 9.12 18.09 21.72
C LYS A 240 7.81 18.03 20.93
N GLN A 241 7.87 18.33 19.63
CA GLN A 241 6.73 18.21 18.72
C GLN A 241 6.87 16.96 17.85
N CYS A 242 5.78 16.21 17.75
CA CYS A 242 5.67 15.01 16.94
C CYS A 242 4.76 15.31 15.73
N GLU A 243 5.05 14.71 14.59
CA GLU A 243 4.22 14.81 13.39
C GLU A 243 3.03 13.84 13.49
N LEU A 244 1.83 14.39 13.40
CA LEU A 244 0.60 13.61 13.27
C LEU A 244 0.47 13.16 11.80
N ALA A 245 0.53 11.84 11.56
CA ALA A 245 0.48 11.24 10.24
C ALA A 245 -0.95 11.17 9.66
N PHE A 246 -1.69 12.28 9.76
CA PHE A 246 -3.01 12.46 9.16
C PHE A 246 -3.04 13.65 8.20
N ARG A 247 -3.94 13.58 7.20
CA ARG A 247 -4.21 14.66 6.24
C ARG A 247 -5.70 14.77 5.93
N SER A 248 -6.18 15.98 5.62
CA SER A 248 -7.48 16.18 5.02
C SER A 248 -7.53 15.60 3.60
N PHE A 249 -8.57 14.84 3.29
CA PHE A 249 -8.93 14.50 1.92
C PHE A 249 -9.39 15.77 1.19
N LYS A 250 -8.89 15.98 -0.03
CA LYS A 250 -9.19 17.15 -0.87
C LYS A 250 -9.91 16.72 -2.14
N GLY A 251 -11.12 16.21 -1.98
CA GLY A 251 -12.01 15.79 -3.06
C GLY A 251 -13.47 15.72 -2.58
N PHE A 252 -14.40 15.49 -3.50
CA PHE A 252 -15.85 15.45 -3.22
C PHE A 252 -16.28 14.14 -2.53
N GLU A 253 -15.58 13.05 -2.81
CA GLU A 253 -15.80 11.76 -2.16
C GLU A 253 -15.16 11.83 -0.76
N GLN A 254 -15.93 11.54 0.30
CA GLN A 254 -15.41 11.55 1.67
C GLN A 254 -14.71 10.23 1.96
N GLU A 255 -13.66 9.95 1.20
CA GLU A 255 -12.86 8.73 1.30
C GLU A 255 -11.91 8.79 2.51
N VAL A 256 -11.62 7.60 3.05
CA VAL A 256 -10.49 7.39 3.95
C VAL A 256 -9.41 6.63 3.18
N MET A 257 -8.17 7.09 3.22
CA MET A 257 -7.05 6.39 2.59
C MET A 257 -6.12 5.87 3.67
N LEU A 258 -5.88 4.56 3.67
CA LEU A 258 -5.09 3.85 4.67
C LEU A 258 -3.64 3.72 4.18
N GLY A 259 -2.85 4.76 4.45
CA GLY A 259 -1.42 4.77 4.12
C GLY A 259 -0.58 3.90 5.06
N LEU A 260 0.73 4.15 5.03
CA LEU A 260 1.73 3.43 5.82
C LEU A 260 1.43 3.27 7.33
N PRO A 261 0.83 4.24 8.05
CA PRO A 261 0.48 4.04 9.47
C PRO A 261 -0.43 2.83 9.73
N PHE A 262 -1.35 2.54 8.81
CA PHE A 262 -2.21 1.35 8.90
C PHE A 262 -1.43 0.08 8.54
N LEU A 263 -0.66 0.12 7.45
CA LEU A 263 0.15 -1.00 6.94
C LEU A 263 1.37 -1.35 7.81
N HIS A 264 1.74 -0.49 8.77
CA HIS A 264 2.72 -0.79 9.83
C HIS A 264 2.10 -1.52 11.04
N GLN A 265 0.78 -1.71 11.07
CA GLN A 265 0.08 -2.47 12.10
C GLN A 265 -0.58 -3.74 11.56
N TYR A 266 -1.01 -3.72 10.29
CA TYR A 266 -1.72 -4.81 9.67
C TYR A 266 -1.00 -5.31 8.41
N CYS A 267 -0.77 -6.63 8.35
CA CYS A 267 -0.54 -7.32 7.09
C CYS A 267 -1.80 -7.20 6.23
N MET A 268 -1.62 -6.96 4.93
CA MET A 268 -2.69 -6.88 3.95
C MET A 268 -2.57 -8.03 2.95
N THR A 269 -3.60 -8.87 2.85
CA THR A 269 -3.72 -9.90 1.80
C THR A 269 -4.82 -9.52 0.83
N VAL A 270 -4.53 -9.48 -0.47
CA VAL A 270 -5.55 -9.25 -1.52
C VAL A 270 -5.92 -10.58 -2.18
N GLU A 271 -7.20 -10.92 -2.14
CA GLU A 271 -7.76 -12.10 -2.80
C GLU A 271 -8.67 -11.66 -3.95
N ALA A 272 -8.05 -11.25 -5.05
CA ALA A 272 -8.74 -10.61 -6.17
C ALA A 272 -9.80 -11.51 -6.85
N ARG A 273 -9.65 -12.85 -6.79
CA ARG A 273 -10.63 -13.81 -7.34
C ARG A 273 -11.93 -13.80 -6.54
N GLU A 274 -11.83 -13.90 -5.22
CA GLU A 274 -12.96 -13.86 -4.29
C GLU A 274 -13.46 -12.45 -3.98
N LYS A 275 -12.82 -11.42 -4.56
CA LYS A 275 -13.11 -10.00 -4.36
C LYS A 275 -13.06 -9.60 -2.88
N ARG A 276 -11.99 -10.01 -2.18
CA ARG A 276 -11.79 -9.71 -0.75
C ARG A 276 -10.42 -9.11 -0.49
N VAL A 277 -10.34 -8.28 0.53
CA VAL A 277 -9.09 -7.89 1.18
C VAL A 277 -9.13 -8.37 2.63
N TYR A 278 -8.03 -8.92 3.10
CA TYR A 278 -7.86 -9.38 4.48
C TYR A 278 -6.81 -8.53 5.19
N PHE A 279 -7.03 -8.30 6.48
CA PHE A 279 -6.13 -7.58 7.37
C PHE A 279 -5.88 -8.40 8.63
N ALA A 280 -4.62 -8.76 8.87
CA ALA A 280 -4.15 -9.52 10.03
C ALA A 280 -3.17 -8.67 10.84
N PRO A 281 -3.24 -8.64 12.19
CA PRO A 281 -2.24 -7.94 13.01
C PRO A 281 -0.82 -8.45 12.73
N ILE A 282 0.17 -7.55 12.72
CA ILE A 282 1.59 -7.93 12.64
C ILE A 282 2.07 -8.44 14.01
N ILE A 283 2.89 -9.50 14.00
CA ILE A 283 3.52 -10.12 15.18
C ILE A 283 4.97 -9.63 15.32
#